data_AF-A0A397F2N5-F1
#
_entry.id   AF-A0A397F2N5-F1
#
_cell.length_a   1.000
_cell.length_b   1.000
_cell.length_c   1.000
_cell.angle_alpha   90.00
_cell.angle_beta   90.00
_cell.angle_gamma   90.00
#
_symmetry.space_group_name_H-M   'P 1'
#
loop_
_entity.id
_entity.type
_entity.pdbx_description
1 polymer ?
#
loop_
_entity_poly.entity_id
_entity_poly.type
_entity_poly.pdbx_seq_one_letter_code
_entity_poly.pdbx_strand_id
1 'polypeptide(L)'
;MAETEVGKWLQRDVNCLSDPQRMVRKKSLEKLSQVSDLVAKFGQDHLLQFFHAQLMKPLLVCVADPVEKCRELSLRGSIEFAKLGAFNSEERVRALILAIYGRVGKAPFVETAEEIRLLLLELLHAVLQRTPTEQSLPAEVMDVLGKTA
;
A
#
# COMPACT_ATOMS: atom_id res chain seq x y z
N MET A 1 7.40 1.84 18.96
CA MET A 1 7.18 0.69 18.06
C MET A 1 8.28 -0.31 18.35
N ALA A 2 7.98 -1.59 18.52
CA ALA A 2 9.03 -2.60 18.67
C ALA A 2 9.77 -2.74 17.33
N GLU A 3 11.09 -2.66 17.35
CA GLU A 3 11.93 -2.84 16.17
C GLU A 3 11.93 -4.31 15.78
N THR A 4 11.53 -4.63 14.54
CA THR A 4 11.56 -6.01 14.03
C THR A 4 12.96 -6.36 13.51
N GLU A 5 13.27 -7.66 13.40
CA GLU A 5 14.55 -8.11 12.84
C GLU A 5 14.79 -7.58 11.41
N VAL A 6 13.74 -7.56 10.57
CA VAL A 6 13.80 -6.95 9.24
C VAL A 6 13.99 -5.43 9.32
N GLY A 7 13.37 -4.80 10.33
CA GLY A 7 13.51 -3.38 10.63
C GLY A 7 14.96 -2.93 10.76
N LYS A 8 15.82 -3.71 11.40
CA LYS A 8 17.26 -3.40 11.52
C LYS A 8 17.96 -3.16 10.18
N TRP A 9 17.44 -3.77 9.10
CA TRP A 9 18.00 -3.66 7.75
C TRP A 9 17.29 -2.62 6.89
N LEU A 10 15.97 -2.49 7.02
CA LEU A 10 15.14 -1.69 6.10
C LEU A 10 14.65 -0.36 6.70
N GLN A 11 14.83 -0.10 8.00
CA GLN A 11 14.30 1.10 8.65
C GLN A 11 14.81 2.39 8.00
N ARG A 12 16.05 2.40 7.50
CA ARG A 12 16.57 3.56 6.77
C ARG A 12 15.77 3.82 5.49
N ASP A 13 15.47 2.79 4.70
CA ASP A 13 14.68 2.94 3.49
C ASP A 13 13.23 3.34 3.82
N VAL A 14 12.66 2.86 4.93
CA VAL A 14 11.35 3.33 5.43
C VAL A 14 11.37 4.83 5.74
N ASN A 15 12.39 5.30 6.44
CA ASN A 15 12.51 6.73 6.79
C ASN A 15 12.67 7.61 5.54
N CYS A 16 13.33 7.08 4.51
CA CYS A 16 13.49 7.77 3.22
C CYS A 16 12.16 7.94 2.46
N LEU A 17 11.07 7.26 2.82
CA LEU A 17 9.75 7.46 2.20
C LEU A 17 9.12 8.82 2.50
N SER A 18 9.54 9.51 3.56
CA SER A 18 9.12 10.88 3.87
C SER A 18 10.14 11.94 3.46
N ASP A 19 11.20 11.57 2.75
CA ASP A 19 12.26 12.50 2.36
C ASP A 19 11.72 13.59 1.42
N PRO A 20 12.09 14.87 1.59
CA PRO A 20 11.65 15.95 0.70
C PRO A 20 12.09 15.72 -0.76
N GLN A 21 13.22 15.04 -0.99
CA GLN A 21 13.75 14.78 -2.32
C GLN A 21 13.05 13.59 -2.97
N ARG A 22 12.38 13.85 -4.11
CA ARG A 22 11.69 12.80 -4.89
C ARG A 22 12.56 11.60 -5.24
N MET A 23 13.85 11.83 -5.53
CA MET A 23 14.76 10.76 -5.94
C MET A 23 15.12 9.84 -4.78
N VAL A 24 15.16 10.35 -3.55
CA VAL A 24 15.42 9.56 -2.35
C VAL A 24 14.21 8.66 -2.07
N ARG A 25 13.00 9.23 -2.07
CA ARG A 25 11.76 8.45 -1.92
C ARG A 25 11.64 7.35 -2.97
N LYS A 26 11.85 7.71 -4.25
CA LYS A 26 11.77 6.76 -5.38
C LYS A 26 12.73 5.58 -5.20
N LYS A 27 14.00 5.84 -4.89
CA LYS A 27 15.01 4.77 -4.71
C LYS A 27 14.67 3.83 -3.55
N SER A 28 14.14 4.36 -2.45
CA SER A 28 13.72 3.53 -1.34
C SER A 28 12.47 2.73 -1.66
N LEU A 29 11.50 3.31 -2.39
CA LEU A 29 10.35 2.57 -2.90
C LEU A 29 10.76 1.45 -3.86
N GLU A 30 11.70 1.68 -4.78
CA GLU A 30 12.19 0.66 -5.72
C GLU A 30 12.73 -0.59 -5.00
N LYS A 31 13.36 -0.41 -3.84
CA LYS A 31 13.84 -1.51 -3.00
C LYS A 31 12.71 -2.16 -2.20
N LEU A 32 11.89 -1.35 -1.54
CA LEU A 32 10.81 -1.84 -0.67
C LEU A 32 9.68 -2.52 -1.46
N SER A 33 9.55 -2.25 -2.76
CA SER A 33 8.60 -2.89 -3.65
C SER A 33 9.07 -4.26 -4.19
N GLN A 34 10.33 -4.66 -3.99
CA GLN A 34 10.82 -6.00 -4.39
C GLN A 34 10.39 -7.07 -3.37
N VAL A 35 9.08 -7.21 -3.16
CA VAL A 35 8.53 -8.03 -2.07
C VAL A 35 8.97 -9.50 -2.18
N SER A 36 9.06 -10.06 -3.39
CA SER A 36 9.55 -11.44 -3.60
C SER A 36 10.97 -11.64 -3.07
N ASP A 37 11.88 -10.70 -3.37
CA ASP A 37 13.28 -10.77 -2.96
C ASP A 37 13.41 -10.59 -1.45
N LEU A 38 12.58 -9.70 -0.88
CA LEU A 38 12.51 -9.51 0.57
C LEU A 38 11.97 -10.75 1.29
N VAL A 39 10.97 -11.43 0.72
CA VAL A 39 10.47 -12.72 1.25
C VAL A 39 11.57 -13.77 1.19
N ALA A 40 12.27 -13.89 0.08
CA ALA A 40 13.38 -14.84 -0.06
C ALA A 40 14.50 -14.58 0.97
N LYS A 41 14.75 -13.31 1.30
CA LYS A 41 15.80 -12.91 2.24
C LYS A 41 15.41 -13.05 3.72
N PHE A 42 14.18 -12.69 4.08
CA PHE A 42 13.79 -12.54 5.50
C PHE A 42 12.72 -13.55 5.95
N GLY A 43 12.11 -14.27 5.02
CA GLY A 43 10.92 -15.09 5.27
C GLY A 43 9.64 -14.26 5.32
N GLN A 44 8.53 -14.85 4.90
CA GLN A 44 7.24 -14.17 4.77
C GLN A 44 6.74 -13.63 6.11
N ASP A 45 6.77 -14.42 7.18
CA ASP A 45 6.20 -14.02 8.48
C ASP A 45 6.93 -12.82 9.09
N HIS A 46 8.26 -12.82 9.08
CA HIS A 46 9.05 -11.69 9.56
C HIS A 46 8.82 -10.43 8.71
N LEU A 47 8.69 -10.59 7.40
CA LEU A 47 8.41 -9.47 6.50
C LEU A 47 7.01 -8.89 6.73
N LEU A 48 5.99 -9.73 7.00
CA LEU A 48 4.65 -9.27 7.34
C LEU A 48 4.62 -8.56 8.70
N GLN A 49 5.32 -9.08 9.71
CA GLN A 49 5.46 -8.40 11.01
C GLN A 49 6.09 -7.01 10.85
N PHE A 50 7.15 -6.90 10.05
CA PHE A 50 7.78 -5.62 9.69
C PHE A 50 6.82 -4.70 8.95
N PHE A 51 6.07 -5.24 7.98
CA PHE A 51 5.09 -4.47 7.24
C PHE A 51 4.08 -3.83 8.18
N HIS A 52 3.51 -4.62 9.10
CA HIS A 52 2.52 -4.15 10.08
C HIS A 52 3.09 -3.14 11.06
N ALA A 53 4.32 -3.36 11.55
CA ALA A 53 4.91 -2.54 12.58
C ALA A 53 5.48 -1.21 12.05
N GLN A 54 6.07 -1.21 10.85
CA GLN A 54 6.98 -0.14 10.40
C GLN A 54 6.67 0.41 9.00
N LEU A 55 6.24 -0.43 8.04
CA LEU A 55 6.14 0.00 6.63
C LEU A 55 4.73 0.43 6.18
N MET A 56 3.66 -0.20 6.68
CA MET A 56 2.30 -0.02 6.14
C MET A 56 1.88 1.45 6.08
N LYS A 57 2.01 2.17 7.19
CA LYS A 57 1.60 3.58 7.26
C LYS A 57 2.43 4.46 6.31
N PRO A 58 3.79 4.46 6.36
CA PRO A 58 4.60 5.18 5.37
C PRO A 58 4.30 4.83 3.92
N LEU A 59 4.09 3.55 3.61
CA LEU A 59 3.81 3.10 2.24
C LEU A 59 2.47 3.65 1.74
N LEU A 60 1.41 3.56 2.56
CA LEU A 60 0.08 4.09 2.20
C LEU A 60 0.09 5.61 2.02
N VAL A 61 0.93 6.36 2.74
CA VAL A 61 1.11 7.80 2.50
C VAL A 61 1.66 8.05 1.08
N CYS A 62 2.59 7.22 0.60
CA CYS A 62 3.15 7.34 -0.74
C CYS A 62 2.13 7.05 -1.88
N VAL A 63 0.95 6.49 -1.59
CA VAL A 63 -0.14 6.38 -2.58
C VAL A 63 -0.62 7.76 -3.05
N ALA A 64 -0.46 8.79 -2.21
CA ALA A 64 -0.75 10.18 -2.53
C ALA A 64 0.50 11.02 -2.83
N ASP A 65 1.65 10.39 -3.13
CA ASP A 65 2.88 11.11 -3.47
C ASP A 65 2.65 12.05 -4.67
N PRO A 66 3.18 13.29 -4.65
CA PRO A 66 3.08 14.19 -5.80
C PRO A 66 3.73 13.63 -7.07
N VAL A 67 4.69 12.71 -6.94
CA VAL A 67 5.40 12.08 -8.06
C VAL A 67 4.71 10.77 -8.44
N GLU A 68 4.22 10.71 -9.67
CA GLU A 68 3.50 9.55 -10.21
C GLU A 68 4.27 8.23 -10.07
N LYS A 69 5.58 8.23 -10.39
CA LYS A 69 6.40 7.02 -10.25
C LYS A 69 6.49 6.51 -8.81
N CYS A 70 6.44 7.40 -7.82
CA CYS A 70 6.41 7.01 -6.41
C CYS A 70 5.04 6.40 -6.05
N ARG A 71 3.93 6.96 -6.57
CA ARG A 71 2.60 6.35 -6.42
C ARG A 71 2.56 4.94 -7.00
N GLU A 72 3.07 4.77 -8.23
CA GLU A 72 3.13 3.49 -8.92
C GLU A 72 3.90 2.44 -8.09
N LEU A 73 5.12 2.77 -7.62
CA LEU A 73 5.94 1.85 -6.84
C LEU A 73 5.30 1.51 -5.48
N SER A 74 4.69 2.48 -4.82
CA SER A 74 3.96 2.25 -3.57
C SER A 74 2.78 1.29 -3.78
N LEU A 75 2.00 1.49 -4.84
CA LEU A 75 0.86 0.63 -5.17
C LEU A 75 1.30 -0.79 -5.54
N ARG A 76 2.33 -0.94 -6.39
CA ARG A 76 2.87 -2.26 -6.73
C ARG A 76 3.35 -3.02 -5.48
N GLY A 77 4.11 -2.35 -4.61
CA GLY A 77 4.52 -2.94 -3.33
C GLY A 77 3.31 -3.34 -2.47
N SER A 78 2.32 -2.46 -2.35
CA SER A 78 1.09 -2.71 -1.59
C SER A 78 0.29 -3.90 -2.13
N ILE A 79 0.22 -4.06 -3.46
CA ILE A 79 -0.44 -5.20 -4.12
C ILE A 79 0.27 -6.51 -3.75
N GLU A 80 1.59 -6.54 -3.84
CA GLU A 80 2.35 -7.74 -3.47
C GLU A 80 2.20 -8.07 -1.97
N PHE A 81 2.22 -7.07 -1.09
CA PHE A 81 1.89 -7.29 0.32
C PHE A 81 0.46 -7.79 0.53
N ALA A 82 -0.53 -7.29 -0.23
CA ALA A 82 -1.89 -7.81 -0.19
C ALA A 82 -1.95 -9.29 -0.61
N LYS A 83 -1.21 -9.68 -1.66
CA LYS A 83 -1.04 -11.08 -2.09
C LYS A 83 -0.28 -11.95 -1.08
N LEU A 84 0.38 -11.38 -0.08
CA LEU A 84 0.91 -12.10 1.08
C LEU A 84 -0.05 -12.12 2.28
N GLY A 85 -1.20 -11.46 2.19
CA GLY A 85 -2.19 -11.42 3.27
C GLY A 85 -1.89 -10.35 4.30
N ALA A 86 -1.17 -9.29 3.93
CA ALA A 86 -0.80 -8.24 4.87
C ALA A 86 -2.00 -7.43 5.40
N PHE A 87 -3.08 -7.31 4.63
CA PHE A 87 -4.31 -6.60 5.01
C PHE A 87 -5.33 -7.58 5.64
N ASN A 88 -4.95 -8.18 6.76
CA ASN A 88 -5.70 -9.24 7.44
C ASN A 88 -6.52 -8.77 8.66
N SER A 89 -6.73 -7.46 8.81
CA SER A 89 -7.59 -6.90 9.86
C SER A 89 -8.43 -5.75 9.30
N GLU A 90 -9.61 -5.54 9.88
CA GLU A 90 -10.54 -4.48 9.49
C GLU A 90 -9.87 -3.09 9.53
N GLU A 91 -9.08 -2.81 10.56
CA GLU A 91 -8.36 -1.54 10.68
C GLU A 91 -7.41 -1.29 9.50
N ARG A 92 -6.67 -2.32 9.07
CA ARG A 92 -5.70 -2.22 7.97
C ARG A 92 -6.40 -2.08 6.63
N VAL A 93 -7.47 -2.85 6.43
CA VAL A 93 -8.32 -2.77 5.24
C VAL A 93 -8.94 -1.38 5.15
N ARG A 94 -9.50 -0.85 6.26
CA ARG A 94 -10.05 0.52 6.32
C ARG A 94 -9.01 1.58 6.00
N ALA A 95 -7.80 1.48 6.56
CA ALA A 95 -6.72 2.43 6.27
C ALA A 95 -6.37 2.46 4.78
N LEU A 96 -6.32 1.29 4.13
CA LEU A 96 -6.09 1.16 2.69
C LEU A 96 -7.25 1.74 1.86
N ILE A 97 -8.50 1.46 2.24
CA ILE A 97 -9.68 2.01 1.57
C ILE A 97 -9.67 3.54 1.62
N LEU A 98 -9.33 4.14 2.76
CA LEU A 98 -9.23 5.59 2.89
C LEU A 98 -8.13 6.17 1.98
N ALA A 99 -6.99 5.48 1.83
CA ALA A 99 -5.94 5.90 0.92
C ALA A 99 -6.40 5.87 -0.56
N ILE A 100 -7.12 4.82 -0.95
CA ILE A 100 -7.71 4.69 -2.31
C ILE A 100 -8.78 5.76 -2.54
N TYR A 101 -9.69 5.93 -1.58
CA TYR A 101 -10.76 6.92 -1.62
C TYR A 101 -10.22 8.35 -1.83
N GLY A 102 -9.11 8.69 -1.18
CA GLY A 102 -8.45 9.99 -1.35
C GLY A 102 -7.98 10.30 -2.77
N ARG A 103 -7.84 9.28 -3.64
CA ARG A 103 -7.41 9.43 -5.04
C ARG A 103 -8.57 9.34 -6.03
N VAL A 104 -9.47 8.39 -5.83
CA VAL A 104 -10.54 8.02 -6.80
C VAL A 104 -11.97 8.03 -6.23
N GLY A 105 -12.17 8.44 -4.98
CA GLY A 105 -13.48 8.38 -4.31
C GLY A 105 -14.43 9.55 -4.60
N LYS A 106 -13.93 10.66 -5.16
CA LYS A 106 -14.72 11.88 -5.43
C LYS A 106 -14.45 12.41 -6.83
N ALA A 107 -15.51 12.67 -7.60
CA ALA A 107 -15.42 13.30 -8.90
C ALA A 107 -15.33 14.84 -8.77
N PRO A 108 -14.47 15.53 -9.56
CA PRO A 108 -13.47 14.94 -10.47
C PRO A 108 -12.35 14.25 -9.68
N PHE A 109 -11.88 13.11 -10.18
CA PHE A 109 -10.86 12.32 -9.48
C PHE A 109 -9.55 13.11 -9.35
N VAL A 110 -8.91 13.01 -8.18
CA VAL A 110 -7.60 13.62 -7.94
C VAL A 110 -6.51 12.86 -8.71
N GLU A 111 -6.68 11.55 -8.90
CA GLU A 111 -5.80 10.77 -9.77
C GLU A 111 -6.21 10.93 -11.24
N THR A 112 -5.36 11.62 -12.00
CA THR A 112 -5.54 11.84 -13.44
C THR A 112 -4.98 10.68 -14.28
N ALA A 113 -3.93 10.00 -13.80
CA ALA A 113 -3.25 8.94 -14.54
C ALA A 113 -4.09 7.65 -14.54
N GLU A 114 -4.48 7.17 -15.72
CA GLU A 114 -5.32 5.97 -15.86
C GLU A 114 -4.63 4.71 -15.31
N GLU A 115 -3.33 4.58 -15.57
CA GLU A 115 -2.52 3.46 -15.07
C GLU A 115 -2.50 3.39 -13.54
N ILE A 116 -2.47 4.55 -12.86
CA ILE A 116 -2.51 4.61 -11.40
C ILE A 116 -3.92 4.27 -10.89
N ARG A 117 -4.98 4.72 -11.59
CA ARG A 117 -6.36 4.33 -11.27
C ARG A 117 -6.55 2.81 -11.38
N LEU A 118 -5.98 2.17 -12.40
CA LEU A 118 -5.98 0.72 -12.53
C LEU A 118 -5.27 0.05 -11.36
N LEU A 119 -4.06 0.49 -11.00
CA LEU A 119 -3.32 -0.07 -9.85
C LEU A 119 -4.07 0.07 -8.53
N LEU A 120 -4.80 1.18 -8.32
CA LEU A 120 -5.66 1.37 -7.14
C LEU A 120 -6.79 0.33 -7.08
N LEU A 121 -7.41 0.03 -8.23
CA LEU A 121 -8.46 -0.99 -8.34
C LEU A 121 -7.89 -2.41 -8.19
N GLU A 122 -6.72 -2.69 -8.74
CA GLU A 122 -6.03 -3.97 -8.56
C GLU A 122 -5.68 -4.22 -7.09
N LEU A 123 -5.23 -3.18 -6.38
CA LEU A 123 -4.98 -3.24 -4.94
C LEU A 123 -6.28 -3.52 -4.16
N LEU A 124 -7.36 -2.80 -4.47
CA LEU A 124 -8.66 -3.04 -3.84
C LEU A 124 -9.12 -4.47 -4.06
N HIS A 125 -9.05 -4.96 -5.30
CA HIS A 125 -9.41 -6.31 -5.67
C HIS A 125 -8.58 -7.36 -4.93
N ALA A 126 -7.25 -7.19 -4.85
CA ALA A 126 -6.36 -8.11 -4.13
C ALA A 126 -6.68 -8.22 -2.64
N VAL A 127 -7.11 -7.12 -2.01
CA VAL A 127 -7.54 -7.12 -0.61
C VAL A 127 -8.92 -7.75 -0.43
N LEU A 128 -9.89 -7.42 -1.30
CA LEU A 128 -11.25 -7.98 -1.24
C LEU A 128 -11.27 -9.49 -1.46
N GLN A 129 -10.45 -10.02 -2.36
CA GLN A 129 -10.34 -11.48 -2.57
C GLN A 129 -9.90 -12.26 -1.32
N ARG A 130 -9.31 -11.57 -0.34
CA ARG A 130 -8.83 -12.18 0.92
C ARG A 130 -9.62 -11.77 2.14
N THR A 131 -10.61 -10.91 1.97
CA THR A 131 -11.50 -10.51 3.06
C THR A 131 -12.66 -11.51 3.13
N PRO A 132 -12.93 -12.13 4.29
CA PRO A 132 -14.05 -13.05 4.45
C PRO A 132 -15.38 -12.39 4.06
N THR A 133 -16.22 -13.10 3.32
CA THR A 133 -17.46 -12.59 2.68
C THR A 133 -18.54 -12.15 3.67
N GLU A 134 -18.38 -12.44 4.96
CA GLU A 134 -19.37 -12.16 6.03
C GLU A 134 -19.28 -10.74 6.61
N GLN A 135 -18.33 -9.92 6.15
CA GLN A 135 -18.18 -8.55 6.63
C GLN A 135 -18.86 -7.55 5.68
N SER A 136 -19.78 -6.75 6.22
CA SER A 136 -20.33 -5.59 5.51
C SER A 136 -19.16 -4.72 5.07
N LEU A 137 -19.03 -4.51 3.75
CA LEU A 137 -18.04 -3.59 3.22
C LEU A 137 -18.29 -2.19 3.83
N PRO A 138 -17.25 -1.47 4.27
CA PRO A 138 -17.40 -0.09 4.73
C PRO A 138 -18.12 0.76 3.68
N ALA A 139 -18.92 1.72 4.11
CA ALA A 139 -19.69 2.59 3.21
C ALA A 139 -18.80 3.30 2.18
N GLU A 140 -17.55 3.58 2.55
CA GLU A 140 -16.53 4.16 1.69
C GLU A 140 -16.18 3.25 0.50
N VAL A 141 -16.17 1.92 0.66
CA VAL A 141 -15.94 0.96 -0.44
C VAL A 141 -17.11 0.98 -1.41
N MET A 142 -18.33 0.96 -0.89
CA MET A 142 -19.55 0.99 -1.70
C MET A 142 -19.63 2.28 -2.53
N ASP A 143 -19.19 3.40 -1.95
CA ASP A 143 -19.11 4.69 -2.64
C ASP A 143 -18.03 4.70 -3.75
N VAL A 144 -16.87 4.06 -3.54
CA VAL A 144 -15.85 3.91 -4.60
C VAL A 144 -16.39 3.07 -5.76
N LEU A 145 -16.93 1.88 -5.46
CA LEU A 145 -17.39 0.95 -6.49
C LEU A 145 -18.56 1.51 -7.31
N GLY A 146 -19.50 2.21 -6.67
CA GLY A 146 -20.64 2.82 -7.36
C GLY A 146 -20.27 3.97 -8.30
N LYS A 147 -19.06 4.54 -8.18
CA LYS A 147 -18.57 5.67 -9.00
C LYS A 147 -17.63 5.24 -10.12
N THR A 148 -17.20 3.98 -10.15
CA THR A 148 -16.32 3.41 -11.17
C THR A 148 -17.06 2.63 -12.26
N ALA A 149 -18.39 2.52 -12.16
CA ALA A 149 -19.27 1.87 -13.13
C ALA A 149 -19.86 2.88 -14.14
#